data_AF-C1ABL7-F1
#
_entry.id   AF-C1ABL7-F1
#
_cell.length_a   1.000
_cell.length_b   1.000
_cell.length_c   1.000
_cell.angle_alpha   90.00
_cell.angle_beta   90.00
_cell.angle_gamma   90.00
#
_symmetry.space_group_name_H-M   'P 1'
#
loop_
_entity.id
_entity.type
_entity.pdbx_description
1 polymer ?
#
loop_
_entity_poly.entity_id
_entity_poly.type
_entity_poly.pdbx_seq_one_letter_code
_entity_poly.pdbx_strand_id
1 'polypeptide(L)'
;MSEHHGHHIPPDHDAGDERTLGGYMAVHRRPAAFEGVDGQSYSADILADTTGDRAAPWGGYLFFVRWGHGEPEVQGHLESAFIVTGPTEAAVRHQLGAMPLTSVKATLDALIRGRGA
;
A
#
# COMPACT_ATOMS: atom_id res chain seq x y z
N MET A 1 -12.35 -16.32 29.73
CA MET A 1 -11.77 -16.11 28.39
C MET A 1 -12.60 -15.03 27.73
N SER A 2 -12.08 -13.81 27.52
CA SER A 2 -12.83 -12.80 26.77
C SER A 2 -12.71 -13.11 25.28
N GLU A 3 -13.82 -13.54 24.68
CA GLU A 3 -13.96 -13.64 23.23
C GLU A 3 -13.80 -12.25 22.61
N HIS A 4 -12.69 -12.04 21.91
CA HIS A 4 -12.49 -10.86 21.08
C HIS A 4 -13.26 -11.08 19.79
N HIS A 5 -14.42 -10.43 19.66
CA HIS A 5 -15.15 -10.38 18.41
C HIS A 5 -14.51 -9.30 17.52
N GLY A 6 -14.51 -9.54 16.19
CA GLY A 6 -14.21 -8.48 15.25
C GLY A 6 -15.29 -7.40 15.34
N HIS A 7 -14.93 -6.21 15.81
CA HIS A 7 -15.83 -5.07 15.81
C HIS A 7 -15.62 -4.27 14.53
N HIS A 8 -16.69 -4.05 13.77
CA HIS A 8 -16.66 -3.12 12.64
C HIS A 8 -16.39 -1.71 13.17
N ILE A 9 -15.27 -1.12 12.76
CA ILE A 9 -14.91 0.26 13.06
C ILE A 9 -15.38 1.11 11.87
N PRO A 10 -16.34 2.03 12.06
CA PRO A 10 -16.75 2.96 11.00
C PRO A 10 -15.58 3.84 10.53
N PRO A 11 -15.60 4.30 9.27
CA PRO A 11 -14.59 5.23 8.78
C PRO A 11 -14.63 6.56 9.53
N ASP A 12 -13.45 7.09 9.84
CA ASP A 12 -13.26 8.43 10.40
C ASP A 12 -12.80 9.38 9.28
N HIS A 13 -13.75 10.03 8.61
CA HIS A 13 -13.47 10.88 7.45
C HIS A 13 -12.71 12.18 7.82
N ASP A 14 -12.57 12.50 9.12
CA ASP A 14 -11.77 13.63 9.58
C ASP A 14 -10.28 13.25 9.73
N ALA A 15 -9.94 11.95 9.65
CA ALA A 15 -8.58 11.45 9.84
C ALA A 15 -7.63 11.71 8.66
N GLY A 16 -8.14 12.05 7.47
CA GLY A 16 -7.30 12.35 6.30
C GLY A 16 -8.05 12.38 4.96
N ASP A 17 -7.32 12.65 3.87
CA ASP A 17 -7.87 12.61 2.50
C ASP A 17 -7.93 11.17 1.98
N GLU A 18 -9.10 10.54 2.05
CA GLU A 18 -9.33 9.15 1.63
C GLU A 18 -8.99 8.87 0.15
N ARG A 19 -8.76 9.90 -0.66
CA ARG A 19 -8.33 9.75 -2.07
C ARG A 19 -6.82 9.49 -2.21
N THR A 20 -6.06 9.58 -1.12
CA THR A 20 -4.63 9.25 -1.04
C THR A 20 -4.42 7.94 -0.29
N LEU A 21 -3.31 7.25 -0.52
CA LEU A 21 -3.04 5.97 0.14
C LEU A 21 -2.98 6.09 1.66
N GLY A 22 -2.21 7.05 2.16
CA GLY A 22 -2.07 7.30 3.59
C GLY A 22 -3.36 7.81 4.22
N GLY A 23 -4.09 8.68 3.52
CA GLY A 23 -5.38 9.17 4.02
C GLY A 23 -6.45 8.07 4.04
N TYR A 24 -6.51 7.19 3.03
CA TYR A 24 -7.40 6.01 3.06
C TYR A 24 -7.11 5.14 4.27
N MET A 25 -5.84 4.83 4.54
CA MET A 25 -5.45 4.01 5.69
C MET A 25 -5.78 4.69 7.03
N ALA A 26 -5.67 6.01 7.11
CA ALA A 26 -6.06 6.77 8.28
C ALA A 26 -7.58 6.69 8.52
N VAL A 27 -8.38 6.97 7.48
CA VAL A 27 -9.85 6.99 7.52
C VAL A 27 -10.43 5.61 7.80
N HIS A 28 -9.93 4.56 7.12
CA HIS A 28 -10.52 3.22 7.16
C HIS A 28 -9.81 2.24 8.10
N ARG A 29 -8.66 2.62 8.68
CA ARG A 29 -7.87 1.80 9.61
C ARG A 29 -7.50 0.41 9.06
N ARG A 30 -7.38 0.31 7.74
CA ARG A 30 -7.02 -0.92 7.00
C ARG A 30 -6.28 -0.59 5.69
N PRO A 31 -5.51 -1.53 5.12
CA PRO A 31 -4.90 -1.37 3.81
C PRO A 31 -5.93 -1.06 2.71
N ALA A 32 -5.54 -0.23 1.73
CA ALA A 32 -6.33 -0.03 0.54
C ALA A 32 -6.35 -1.30 -0.31
N ALA A 33 -7.51 -1.67 -0.85
CA ALA A 33 -7.67 -2.85 -1.70
C ALA A 33 -7.94 -2.44 -3.15
N PHE A 34 -7.40 -3.20 -4.09
CA PHE A 34 -7.49 -2.96 -5.53
C PHE A 34 -7.71 -4.27 -6.28
N GLU A 35 -8.51 -4.24 -7.34
CA GLU A 35 -8.52 -5.31 -8.34
C GLU A 35 -7.40 -5.04 -9.37
N GLY A 36 -6.49 -6.00 -9.56
CA GLY A 36 -5.45 -5.92 -10.56
C GLY A 36 -5.99 -6.10 -11.98
N VAL A 37 -5.23 -5.66 -13.00
CA VAL A 37 -5.57 -5.94 -14.42
C VAL A 37 -5.53 -7.42 -14.80
N ASP A 38 -5.03 -8.29 -13.92
CA ASP A 38 -5.09 -9.76 -14.00
C ASP A 38 -6.36 -10.36 -13.34
N GLY A 39 -7.27 -9.52 -12.84
CA GLY A 39 -8.51 -9.94 -12.17
C GLY A 39 -8.32 -10.46 -10.75
N GLN A 40 -7.13 -10.30 -10.15
CA GLN A 40 -6.85 -10.74 -8.78
C GLN A 40 -7.02 -9.59 -7.78
N SER A 41 -7.31 -9.93 -6.52
CA SER A 41 -7.42 -8.95 -5.43
C SER A 41 -6.06 -8.64 -4.82
N TYR A 42 -5.77 -7.37 -4.59
CA TYR A 42 -4.53 -6.90 -3.97
C TYR A 42 -4.79 -5.93 -2.82
N SER A 43 -4.08 -6.10 -1.71
CA SER A 43 -3.97 -5.07 -0.66
C SER A 43 -2.66 -4.32 -0.80
N ALA A 44 -2.68 -2.99 -0.70
CA ALA A 44 -1.50 -2.15 -0.80
C ALA A 44 -1.06 -1.64 0.58
N ASP A 45 0.25 -1.65 0.82
CA ASP A 45 0.92 -1.04 1.96
C ASP A 45 2.11 -0.18 1.52
N ILE A 46 2.56 0.70 2.41
CA ILE A 46 3.74 1.54 2.24
C ILE A 46 4.87 0.91 3.05
N LEU A 47 5.95 0.54 2.39
CA LEU A 47 7.19 0.09 3.05
C LEU A 47 8.30 1.11 2.78
N ALA A 48 9.30 1.07 3.66
CA ALA A 48 10.48 1.91 3.54
C ALA A 48 11.72 1.11 3.94
N ASP A 49 12.82 1.34 3.24
CA ASP A 49 14.11 0.70 3.51
C ASP A 49 15.26 1.68 3.23
N THR A 50 16.45 1.31 3.69
CA THR A 50 17.67 2.06 3.44
C THR A 50 18.13 1.92 1.98
N THR A 51 18.58 3.03 1.38
CA THR A 51 18.98 3.08 -0.05
C THR A 51 20.47 2.82 -0.28
N GLY A 52 21.28 2.99 0.78
CA GLY A 52 22.73 3.05 0.69
C GLY A 52 23.31 4.42 0.26
N ASP A 53 22.48 5.38 -0.16
CA ASP A 53 22.89 6.75 -0.47
C ASP A 53 22.82 7.64 0.77
N ARG A 54 23.94 8.24 1.17
CA ARG A 54 23.97 9.16 2.33
C ARG A 54 23.16 10.44 2.13
N ALA A 55 22.97 10.88 0.89
CA ALA A 55 22.18 12.08 0.59
C ALA A 55 20.67 11.82 0.65
N ALA A 56 20.26 10.56 0.43
CA ALA A 56 18.86 10.13 0.47
C ALA A 56 18.75 8.73 1.12
N PRO A 57 19.04 8.61 2.43
CA PRO A 57 19.27 7.33 3.10
C PRO A 57 18.07 6.40 3.15
N TRP A 58 16.85 6.92 2.99
CA TRP A 58 15.61 6.14 3.01
C TRP A 58 14.91 6.20 1.65
N GLY A 59 14.32 5.07 1.26
CA GLY A 59 13.48 4.92 0.07
C GLY A 59 12.13 4.35 0.46
N GLY A 60 11.04 4.93 -0.05
CA GLY A 60 9.68 4.44 0.12
C GLY A 60 9.17 3.76 -1.16
N TYR A 61 8.51 2.63 -1.00
CA TYR A 61 7.95 1.84 -2.10
C TYR A 61 6.59 1.24 -1.73
N LEU A 62 5.84 0.83 -2.76
CA LEU A 62 4.55 0.17 -2.60
C LEU A 62 4.75 -1.34 -2.52
N PHE A 63 4.10 -1.97 -1.55
CA PHE A 63 4.03 -3.40 -1.39
C PHE A 63 2.58 -3.86 -1.60
N PHE A 64 2.36 -4.83 -2.48
CA PHE A 64 1.04 -5.34 -2.79
C PHE A 64 0.96 -6.83 -2.44
N VAL A 65 0.06 -7.19 -1.53
CA VAL A 65 -0.26 -8.59 -1.21
C VAL A 65 -1.34 -9.08 -2.16
N ARG A 66 -1.07 -10.16 -2.91
CA ARG A 66 -2.05 -10.82 -3.77
C ARG A 66 -2.83 -11.86 -2.97
N TRP A 67 -4.15 -11.79 -3.04
CA TRP A 67 -5.07 -12.71 -2.39
C TRP A 67 -5.63 -13.73 -3.38
N GLY A 68 -5.82 -14.97 -2.91
CA GLY A 68 -6.52 -16.01 -3.65
C GLY A 68 -8.02 -15.78 -3.75
N HIS A 69 -8.67 -16.53 -4.65
CA HIS A 69 -10.12 -16.58 -4.74
C HIS A 69 -10.69 -17.43 -3.59
N GLY A 70 -11.63 -16.87 -2.82
CA GLY A 70 -12.31 -17.58 -1.74
C GLY A 70 -11.74 -17.26 -0.37
N GLU A 71 -11.24 -18.30 0.33
CA GLU A 71 -10.68 -18.13 1.68
C GLU A 71 -9.46 -17.19 1.66
N PRO A 72 -9.22 -16.38 2.71
CA PRO A 72 -8.13 -15.41 2.74
C PRO A 72 -6.75 -16.08 2.78
N GLU A 73 -6.24 -16.45 1.60
CA GLU A 73 -4.91 -17.01 1.42
C GLU A 73 -4.03 -16.02 0.65
N VAL A 74 -2.85 -15.74 1.19
CA VAL A 74 -1.82 -14.96 0.48
C VAL A 74 -1.23 -15.84 -0.62
N GLN A 75 -1.45 -15.45 -1.88
CA GLN A 75 -0.94 -16.17 -3.05
C GLN A 75 0.33 -15.58 -3.65
N GLY A 76 0.81 -14.46 -3.12
CA GLY A 76 2.04 -13.82 -3.56
C GLY A 76 2.07 -12.34 -3.25
N HIS A 77 3.07 -11.64 -3.78
CA HIS A 77 3.18 -10.19 -3.67
C HIS A 77 3.85 -9.56 -4.91
N LEU A 78 3.67 -8.25 -5.03
CA LEU A 78 4.36 -7.36 -5.96
C LEU A 78 4.95 -6.19 -5.19
N GLU A 79 6.11 -5.71 -5.63
CA GLU A 79 6.77 -4.56 -5.02
C GLU A 79 7.20 -3.60 -6.12
N SER A 80 7.05 -2.30 -5.88
CA SER A 80 7.67 -1.29 -6.74
C SER A 80 9.15 -1.12 -6.38
N ALA A 81 9.93 -0.53 -7.29
CA ALA A 81 11.16 0.14 -6.88
C ALA A 81 10.85 1.30 -5.91
N PHE A 82 11.88 1.92 -5.32
CA PHE A 82 11.70 3.16 -4.57
C PHE A 82 11.07 4.24 -5.45
N ILE A 83 9.89 4.72 -5.05
CA ILE A 83 9.15 5.79 -5.73
C ILE A 83 9.59 7.15 -5.20
N VAL A 84 9.90 7.21 -3.91
CA VAL A 84 10.37 8.42 -3.22
C VAL A 84 11.60 8.07 -2.40
N THR A 85 12.53 9.02 -2.25
CA THR A 85 13.66 8.91 -1.33
C THR A 85 13.76 10.15 -0.45
N GLY A 86 14.39 10.04 0.71
CA GLY A 86 14.41 11.11 1.68
C GLY A 86 15.32 10.87 2.88
N PRO A 87 15.37 11.86 3.80
CA PRO A 87 16.30 11.83 4.93
C PRO A 87 15.88 10.88 6.06
N THR A 88 14.59 10.52 6.16
CA THR A 88 14.05 9.67 7.23
C THR A 88 12.96 8.74 6.71
N GLU A 89 12.76 7.61 7.41
CA GLU A 89 11.67 6.68 7.14
C GLU A 89 10.30 7.37 7.16
N ALA A 90 10.06 8.21 8.18
CA ALA A 90 8.81 8.95 8.33
C ALA A 90 8.54 9.91 7.16
N ALA A 91 9.58 10.57 6.65
CA ALA A 91 9.45 11.49 5.51
C ALA A 91 9.04 10.76 4.24
N VAL A 92 9.67 9.61 3.93
CA VAL A 92 9.34 8.84 2.73
C VAL A 92 7.96 8.20 2.85
N ARG A 93 7.56 7.71 4.03
CA ARG A 93 6.21 7.20 4.28
C ARG A 93 5.15 8.28 4.13
N HIS A 94 5.38 9.47 4.67
CA HIS A 94 4.46 10.60 4.53
C HIS A 94 4.32 11.02 3.06
N GLN A 95 5.43 11.15 2.35
CA GLN A 95 5.43 11.54 0.94
C GLN A 95 4.73 10.49 0.06
N LEU A 96 5.01 9.20 0.26
CA LEU A 96 4.33 8.14 -0.48
C LEU A 96 2.86 8.01 -0.07
N GLY A 97 2.54 8.29 1.19
CA GLY A 97 1.16 8.34 1.70
C GLY A 97 0.29 9.37 0.99
N ALA A 98 0.87 10.47 0.51
CA ALA A 98 0.16 11.47 -0.28
C ALA A 98 -0.13 11.02 -1.73
N MET A 99 0.34 9.85 -2.16
CA MET A 99 0.08 9.33 -3.50
C MET A 99 -1.42 9.07 -3.70
N PRO A 100 -2.03 9.61 -4.78
CA PRO A 100 -3.44 9.34 -5.09
C PRO A 100 -3.69 7.85 -5.32
N LEU A 101 -4.84 7.33 -4.86
CA LEU A 101 -5.21 5.92 -5.04
C LEU A 101 -5.25 5.50 -6.52
N THR A 102 -5.59 6.41 -7.43
CA THR A 102 -5.53 6.18 -8.87
C THR A 102 -4.10 5.93 -9.37
N SER A 103 -3.11 6.62 -8.78
CA SER A 103 -1.70 6.40 -9.10
C SER A 103 -1.20 5.09 -8.50
N VAL A 104 -1.62 4.75 -7.28
CA VAL A 104 -1.32 3.44 -6.65
C VAL A 104 -1.83 2.29 -7.53
N LYS A 105 -3.08 2.40 -8.01
CA LYS A 105 -3.67 1.45 -8.96
C LYS A 105 -2.88 1.36 -10.27
N ALA A 106 -2.48 2.50 -10.83
CA ALA A 106 -1.67 2.51 -12.06
C ALA A 106 -0.31 1.82 -11.85
N THR A 107 0.33 2.00 -10.70
CA THR A 107 1.57 1.30 -10.33
C THR A 107 1.37 -0.20 -10.24
N LEU A 108 0.31 -0.66 -9.56
CA LEU A 108 -0.06 -2.08 -9.49
C LEU A 108 -0.20 -2.68 -10.89
N ASP A 109 -0.96 -2.00 -11.75
CA ASP A 109 -1.23 -2.50 -13.10
C ASP A 109 0.03 -2.54 -13.97
N ALA A 110 0.95 -1.59 -13.79
CA ALA A 110 2.24 -1.60 -14.47
C ALA A 110 3.11 -2.78 -13.99
N LEU A 111 3.14 -3.07 -12.70
CA LEU A 111 3.87 -4.21 -12.13
C LEU A 111 3.32 -5.56 -12.64
N ILE A 112 1.99 -5.70 -12.72
CA ILE A 112 1.35 -6.91 -13.26
C ILE A 112 1.75 -7.12 -14.73
N ARG A 113 1.65 -6.06 -15.55
CA ARG A 113 2.03 -6.15 -16.97
C ARG A 113 3.51 -6.46 -17.16
N GLY A 114 4.38 -5.90 -16.31
CA GLY A 114 5.83 -6.14 -16.36
C GLY A 114 6.26 -7.56 -16.02
N ARG A 115 5.44 -8.34 -15.31
CA ARG A 115 5.71 -9.77 -15.01
C ARG A 115 5.31 -10.72 -16.15
N GLY A 116 4.47 -10.27 -17.08
CA GLY A 116 3.99 -11.08 -18.21
C GLY A 116 4.87 -11.00 -19.47
N ALA A 117 6.00 -10.29 -19.41
CA ALA A 117 6.96 -10.10 -20.50
C ALA A 117 8.20 -11.00 -20.33
#